data_AF-A0A2J4R5H6-F1
#
_entry.id   AF-A0A2J4R5H6-F1
#
_cell.length_a   1.000
_cell.length_b   1.000
_cell.length_c   1.000
_cell.angle_alpha   90.00
_cell.angle_beta   90.00
_cell.angle_gamma   90.00
#
_symmetry.space_group_name_H-M   'P 1'
#
loop_
_entity.id
_entity.type
_entity.pdbx_description
1 polymer ?
#
loop_
_entity_poly.entity_id
_entity_poly.type
_entity_poly.pdbx_seq_one_letter_code
_entity_poly.pdbx_strand_id
1 'polypeptide(L)'
;MKRVLEGILAVLIAVLSCIVFINVVLRYGFESSILSVDELSRYLFVWLTFIGAIVAYMDNAHVQVTFVVEKLSPANQRRLSLLTHSLILLLCIALGWGSLQKAMQDW
;
A
#
# COMPACT_ATOMS: atom_id res chain seq x y z
N MET A 1 16.09 -9.52 -11.00
CA MET A 1 14.84 -8.72 -11.13
C MET A 1 14.41 -8.11 -9.80
N LYS A 2 14.24 -8.90 -8.73
CA LYS A 2 13.86 -8.39 -7.39
C LYS A 2 14.70 -7.21 -6.89
N ARG A 3 16.03 -7.33 -6.90
CA ARG A 3 16.97 -6.28 -6.45
C ARG A 3 16.83 -4.95 -7.22
N VAL A 4 16.48 -5.01 -8.50
CA VAL A 4 16.23 -3.81 -9.31
C VAL A 4 14.96 -3.12 -8.85
N LEU A 5 13.91 -3.91 -8.57
CA LEU A 5 12.63 -3.40 -8.10
C LEU A 5 12.73 -2.81 -6.68
N GLU A 6 13.48 -3.46 -5.78
CA GLU A 6 13.83 -2.92 -4.46
C GLU A 6 14.60 -1.59 -4.58
N GLY A 7 15.55 -1.50 -5.52
CA GLY A 7 16.28 -0.26 -5.78
C GLY A 7 15.39 0.87 -6.28
N ILE A 8 14.51 0.58 -7.24
CA ILE A 8 13.52 1.55 -7.75
C ILE A 8 12.58 2.01 -6.64
N LEU A 9 12.11 1.09 -5.79
CA LEU A 9 11.26 1.40 -4.65
C LEU A 9 11.98 2.31 -3.63
N ALA A 10 13.23 2.02 -3.31
CA ALA A 10 14.03 2.84 -2.40
C ALA A 10 14.21 4.26 -2.94
N VAL A 11 14.48 4.40 -4.25
CA VAL A 11 14.61 5.71 -4.91
C VAL A 11 13.27 6.47 -4.87
N LEU A 12 12.15 5.81 -5.18
CA LEU A 12 10.82 6.42 -5.13
C LEU A 12 10.47 6.95 -3.73
N ILE A 13 10.74 6.16 -2.69
CA ILE A 13 10.53 6.56 -1.29
C ILE A 13 11.40 7.77 -0.95
N ALA A 14 12.69 7.74 -1.31
CA ALA A 14 13.61 8.84 -1.03
C ALA A 14 13.18 10.13 -1.73
N VAL A 15 12.81 10.06 -3.02
CA VAL A 15 12.35 11.22 -3.79
C VAL A 15 11.06 11.78 -3.20
N LEU A 16 10.07 10.92 -2.90
CA LEU A 16 8.82 11.35 -2.28
C LEU A 16 9.07 12.04 -0.93
N SER A 17 9.93 11.46 -0.09
CA SER A 17 10.29 12.03 1.21
C SER A 17 10.97 13.39 1.07
N CYS A 18 11.96 13.52 0.19
CA CYS A 18 12.65 14.78 -0.06
C CYS A 18 11.70 15.88 -0.56
N ILE A 19 10.85 15.56 -1.54
CA ILE A 19 9.92 16.54 -2.13
C ILE A 19 8.92 17.04 -1.08
N VAL A 20 8.32 16.14 -0.30
CA VAL A 20 7.37 16.51 0.76
C VAL A 20 8.08 17.29 1.86
N PHE A 21 9.30 16.89 2.25
CA PHE A 21 10.09 17.61 3.25
C PHE A 21 10.43 19.02 2.81
N ILE A 22 10.89 19.20 1.56
CA ILE A 22 11.14 20.52 0.97
C ILE A 22 9.87 21.37 0.99
N ASN A 23 8.72 20.81 0.60
CA ASN A 23 7.45 21.54 0.61
C ASN A 23 7.03 21.95 2.03
N VAL A 24 7.26 21.11 3.04
CA VAL A 24 7.03 21.44 4.46
C VAL A 24 7.93 22.60 4.90
N VAL A 25 9.23 22.53 4.60
CA VAL A 25 10.19 23.61 4.95
C VAL A 25 9.81 24.91 4.25
N LEU A 26 9.43 24.86 2.97
CA LEU A 26 8.97 26.04 2.22
C LEU A 26 7.70 26.63 2.82
N ARG A 27 6.72 25.78 3.13
CA ARG A 27 5.43 26.20 3.66
C ARG A 27 5.54 26.86 5.03
N TYR A 28 6.35 26.31 5.93
CA TYR A 28 6.48 26.82 7.30
C TYR A 28 7.61 27.85 7.45
N GLY A 29 8.66 27.78 6.63
CA GLY A 29 9.81 28.68 6.70
C GLY A 29 9.73 29.90 5.79
N PHE A 30 9.04 29.79 4.65
CA PHE A 30 8.95 30.85 3.62
C PHE A 30 7.51 31.25 3.31
N GLU A 31 6.52 30.76 4.09
CA GLU A 31 5.07 30.95 3.90
C GLU A 31 4.57 30.70 2.45
N SER A 32 5.34 29.98 1.65
CA SER A 32 5.05 29.69 0.25
C SER A 32 5.06 28.18 0.05
N SER A 33 4.02 27.65 -0.58
CA SER A 33 3.91 26.23 -0.91
C SER A 33 3.81 26.06 -2.42
N ILE A 34 4.49 25.04 -2.96
CA ILE A 34 4.42 24.74 -4.38
C ILE A 34 3.22 23.83 -4.62
N LEU A 35 2.14 24.36 -5.21
CA LEU A 35 0.90 23.61 -5.45
C LEU A 35 1.15 22.31 -6.25
N SER A 36 2.07 22.36 -7.22
CA SER A 36 2.42 21.20 -8.05
C SER A 36 3.08 20.06 -7.26
N VAL A 37 3.61 20.31 -6.06
CA VAL A 37 4.21 19.26 -5.22
C VAL A 37 3.13 18.34 -4.65
N ASP A 38 1.94 18.85 -4.35
CA ASP A 38 0.84 18.03 -3.83
C ASP A 38 0.30 17.06 -4.88
N GLU A 39 0.25 17.46 -6.15
CA GLU A 39 -0.13 16.59 -7.26
C GLU A 39 0.98 15.58 -7.58
N LEU A 40 2.23 16.05 -7.69
CA LEU A 40 3.38 15.21 -8.00
C LEU A 40 3.60 14.13 -6.94
N SER A 41 3.54 14.48 -5.65
CA SER A 41 3.66 13.52 -4.56
C SER A 41 2.56 12.45 -4.59
N ARG A 42 1.33 12.83 -4.98
CA ARG A 42 0.21 11.90 -5.13
C ARG A 42 0.45 10.90 -6.25
N TYR A 43 0.96 11.36 -7.40
CA TYR A 43 1.34 10.46 -8.49
C TYR A 43 2.52 9.53 -8.13
N LEU A 44 3.56 10.05 -7.46
CA LEU A 44 4.68 9.21 -7.00
C LEU A 44 4.21 8.15 -5.99
N PHE A 45 3.30 8.53 -5.09
CA PHE A 45 2.77 7.60 -4.09
C PHE A 45 2.01 6.43 -4.74
N VAL A 46 1.23 6.68 -5.79
CA VAL A 46 0.54 5.62 -6.55
C VAL A 46 1.55 4.64 -7.14
N TRP A 47 2.59 5.13 -7.81
CA TRP A 47 3.65 4.29 -8.38
C TRP A 47 4.42 3.49 -7.32
N LEU A 48 4.77 4.14 -6.21
CA LEU A 48 5.41 3.52 -5.06
C LEU A 48 4.56 2.37 -4.50
N THR A 49 3.24 2.56 -4.41
CA THR A 49 2.31 1.54 -3.88
C THR A 49 2.26 0.32 -4.80
N PHE A 50 2.14 0.51 -6.12
CA PHE A 50 2.13 -0.60 -7.08
C PHE A 50 3.45 -1.38 -7.09
N ILE A 51 4.58 -0.66 -7.16
CA ILE A 51 5.91 -1.30 -7.17
C ILE A 51 6.17 -2.01 -5.83
N GLY A 52 5.81 -1.37 -4.72
CA GLY A 52 5.90 -1.96 -3.38
C GLY A 52 5.07 -3.23 -3.23
N ALA A 53 3.84 -3.25 -3.77
CA ALA A 53 2.99 -4.43 -3.78
C ALA A 53 3.62 -5.60 -4.56
N ILE A 54 4.24 -5.32 -5.72
CA ILE A 54 4.95 -6.34 -6.51
C ILE A 54 6.14 -6.90 -5.72
N VAL A 55 6.96 -6.04 -5.10
CA VAL A 55 8.11 -6.48 -4.27
C VAL A 55 7.63 -7.35 -3.10
N ALA A 56 6.58 -6.92 -2.39
CA ALA A 56 6.00 -7.67 -1.27
C ALA A 56 5.43 -9.04 -1.72
N TYR A 57 4.80 -9.08 -2.89
CA TYR A 57 4.32 -10.34 -3.48
C TYR A 57 5.48 -11.29 -3.83
N MET A 58 6.57 -10.76 -4.39
CA MET A 58 7.77 -11.54 -4.71
C MET A 58 8.45 -12.16 -3.48
N ASP A 59 8.29 -11.56 -2.31
CA ASP A 59 8.83 -12.10 -1.05
C ASP A 59 8.02 -13.29 -0.49
N ASN A 60 7.02 -13.80 -1.23
CA ASN A 60 6.08 -14.82 -0.72
C ASN A 60 5.50 -14.44 0.65
N ALA A 61 5.37 -13.14 0.92
CA ALA A 61 4.70 -12.62 2.09
C ALA A 61 3.18 -12.71 1.89
N HIS A 62 2.66 -13.91 1.55
CA HIS A 62 1.44 -14.31 2.21
C HIS A 62 1.80 -14.34 3.69
N VAL A 63 1.49 -13.27 4.41
CA VAL A 63 1.60 -13.21 5.86
C VAL A 63 0.58 -14.19 6.44
N GLN A 64 0.82 -15.48 6.23
CA GLN A 64 0.18 -16.54 6.97
C GLN A 64 0.97 -16.62 8.27
N VAL A 65 0.30 -16.35 9.37
CA VAL A 65 0.80 -16.68 10.71
C VAL A 65 0.76 -18.21 10.83
N THR A 66 1.60 -18.91 10.06
CA THR A 66 1.64 -20.38 9.98
C THR A 66 1.92 -20.99 11.34
N PHE A 67 2.71 -20.30 12.17
CA PHE A 67 3.06 -20.75 13.51
C PHE A 67 1.85 -21.01 14.42
N VAL A 68 0.79 -20.21 14.31
CA VAL A 68 -0.43 -20.40 15.11
C VAL A 68 -1.31 -21.46 14.45
N VAL A 69 -1.44 -21.44 13.12
CA VAL A 69 -2.32 -22.36 12.37
C VAL A 69 -1.84 -23.81 12.46
N GLU A 70 -0.53 -24.06 12.43
CA GLU A 70 0.06 -25.40 12.48
C GLU A 70 -0.16 -26.11 13.82
N LYS A 71 -0.37 -25.37 14.92
CA LYS A 71 -0.69 -25.96 16.23
C LYS A 71 -2.16 -26.38 16.38
N LEU A 72 -3.04 -26.04 15.45
CA LEU A 72 -4.47 -26.37 15.52
C LEU A 72 -4.78 -27.71 14.86
N SER A 73 -5.86 -28.36 15.31
CA SER A 73 -6.38 -29.58 14.70
C SER A 73 -6.85 -29.35 13.26
N PRO A 74 -6.84 -30.39 12.38
CA PRO A 74 -7.17 -30.24 10.95
C PRO A 74 -8.54 -29.61 10.68
N ALA A 75 -9.52 -29.87 11.56
CA ALA A 75 -10.86 -29.30 11.46
C ALA A 75 -10.86 -27.79 11.74
N ASN A 76 -10.08 -27.33 12.72
CA ASN A 76 -10.03 -25.92 13.09
C ASN A 76 -9.16 -25.10 12.12
N GLN A 77 -8.13 -25.70 11.53
CA GLN A 77 -7.38 -25.08 10.42
C GLN A 77 -8.30 -24.77 9.24
N ARG A 78 -9.20 -25.70 8.87
CA ARG A 78 -10.14 -25.50 7.77
C ARG A 78 -11.18 -24.42 8.08
N ARG A 79 -11.70 -24.36 9.31
CA ARG A 79 -12.60 -23.28 9.76
C ARG A 79 -11.91 -21.92 9.75
N LEU A 80 -10.68 -21.85 10.25
CA LEU A 80 -9.91 -20.61 10.29
C LEU A 80 -9.58 -20.13 8.87
N SER A 81 -9.18 -21.03 7.97
CA SER A 81 -8.97 -20.73 6.56
C SER A 81 -10.23 -20.19 5.88
N LEU A 82 -11.39 -20.82 6.10
CA LEU A 82 -12.65 -20.31 5.58
C LEU A 82 -12.98 -18.90 6.11
N LEU A 83 -12.68 -18.64 7.38
CA LEU A 83 -12.89 -17.33 8.00
C LEU A 83 -11.92 -16.27 7.46
N THR A 84 -10.65 -16.58 7.22
CA THR A 84 -9.72 -15.63 6.57
C THR A 84 -10.13 -15.34 5.14
N HIS A 85 -10.51 -16.35 4.36
CA HIS A 85 -10.98 -16.13 2.99
C HIS A 85 -12.26 -15.29 2.95
N SER A 86 -13.22 -15.53 3.85
CA SER A 86 -14.43 -14.71 3.91
C SER A 86 -14.15 -13.27 4.34
N LEU A 87 -13.22 -13.06 5.27
CA LEU A 87 -12.81 -11.72 5.70
C LEU A 87 -12.08 -10.96 4.59
N ILE A 88 -11.19 -11.63 3.85
CA ILE A 88 -10.51 -11.07 2.67
C ILE A 88 -11.55 -10.70 1.60
N LEU A 89 -12.52 -11.58 1.33
CA LEU A 89 -13.59 -11.31 0.38
C LEU A 89 -14.41 -10.07 0.79
N LEU A 90 -14.79 -9.97 2.06
CA LEU A 90 -15.52 -8.83 2.60
C LEU A 90 -14.71 -7.54 2.47
N LEU A 91 -13.42 -7.57 2.77
CA LEU A 91 -12.52 -6.44 2.60
C LEU A 91 -12.43 -6.00 1.13
N CYS A 92 -12.28 -6.94 0.20
CA CYS A 92 -12.25 -6.65 -1.23
C CYS A 92 -13.56 -5.98 -1.71
N ILE A 93 -14.71 -6.45 -1.23
CA ILE A 93 -16.01 -5.85 -1.55
C ILE A 93 -16.10 -4.43 -0.97
N ALA A 94 -15.71 -4.24 0.29
CA ALA A 94 -15.75 -2.93 0.94
C ALA A 94 -14.83 -1.91 0.23
N LEU A 95 -13.63 -2.33 -0.16
CA LEU A 95 -12.69 -1.50 -0.92
C LEU A 95 -13.22 -1.17 -2.32
N GLY A 96 -13.80 -2.15 -3.02
CA GLY A 96 -14.42 -1.96 -4.32
C GLY A 96 -15.63 -1.03 -4.28
N TRP A 97 -16.46 -1.14 -3.24
CA TRP A 97 -17.59 -0.24 -3.02
C TRP A 97 -17.11 1.18 -2.72
N GLY A 98 -16.14 1.32 -1.81
CA GLY A 98 -15.58 2.62 -1.44
C GLY A 98 -14.83 3.32 -2.57
N SER A 99 -14.22 2.58 -3.51
CA SER A 99 -13.59 3.15 -4.70
C SER A 99 -14.63 3.62 -5.72
N LEU A 100 -15.69 2.83 -5.97
CA LEU A 100 -16.81 3.22 -6.83
C LEU A 100 -17.52 4.47 -6.31
N GLN A 101 -17.79 4.54 -5.01
CA GLN A 101 -18.43 5.70 -4.40
C GLN A 101 -17.62 6.98 -4.61
N LYS A 102 -16.29 6.93 -4.43
CA LYS A 102 -15.43 8.08 -4.71
C LYS A 102 -15.42 8.43 -6.20
N ALA A 103 -15.33 7.44 -7.07
CA ALA A 103 -15.38 7.66 -8.51
C ALA A 103 -16.69 8.32 -8.98
N MET A 104 -17.81 8.04 -8.32
CA MET A 104 -19.12 8.66 -8.60
C MET A 104 -19.29 10.05 -7.98
N GLN A 105 -18.53 10.40 -6.94
CA GLN A 105 -18.60 11.70 -6.27
C GLN A 105 -17.64 12.74 -6.90
N ASP A 106 -16.53 12.28 -7.46
CA ASP A 106 -15.47 13.13 -8.04
C ASP A 106 -15.64 13.37 -9.56
N TRP A 107 -16.65 12.79 -10.22
CA TRP A 107 -17.03 13.05 -11.62
C TRP A 107 -18.18 14.07 -11.69
#